data_AF-A0A7V9N0T1-F1
#
_entry.id   AF-A0A7V9N0T1-F1
#
_cell.length_a   1.000
_cell.length_b   1.000
_cell.length_c   1.000
_cell.angle_alpha   90.00
_cell.angle_beta   90.00
_cell.angle_gamma   90.00
#
_symmetry.space_group_name_H-M   'P 1'
#
loop_
_entity.id
_entity.type
_entity.pdbx_description
1 polymer ?
#
loop_
_entity_poly.entity_id
_entity_poly.type
_entity_poly.pdbx_seq_one_letter_code
_entity_poly.pdbx_strand_id
1 'polypeptide(L)'
;MSLLRFITEDQESEPRVVKAQLSLAANTARNTRVTSPVWAAAAAFLCSTGIFGHVSFAKTLFVPLAVTAAMGAAALMATAYQHYNDDEGDTDSWLQCFVMIQAVGSFAWGLLPWLCWEPGNALNHMFLAACVMAVIAGLVVARGSNMRMYVANLLPLSLMVSVRFIFGDSITDMAMGALAPFVAFQMWHT
;
A
#
# COMPACT_ATOMS: atom_id res chain seq x y z
N MET A 1 26.88 -11.37 -1.70
CA MET A 1 26.09 -10.86 -2.84
C MET A 1 25.19 -9.76 -2.31
N SER A 2 25.35 -8.53 -2.81
CA SER A 2 24.68 -7.36 -2.25
C SER A 2 23.21 -7.30 -2.67
N LEU A 3 22.31 -7.01 -1.73
CA LEU A 3 20.87 -6.84 -1.96
C LEU A 3 20.57 -5.78 -3.03
N LEU A 4 21.45 -4.78 -3.16
CA LEU A 4 21.43 -3.77 -4.22
C LEU A 4 21.73 -4.34 -5.59
N ARG A 5 22.60 -5.37 -5.69
CA ARG A 5 22.95 -6.01 -6.96
C ARG A 5 21.80 -6.85 -7.51
N PHE A 6 21.07 -7.53 -6.64
CA PHE A 6 19.87 -8.30 -6.99
C PHE A 6 18.71 -7.41 -7.47
N ILE A 7 18.55 -6.21 -6.88
CA ILE A 7 17.57 -5.21 -7.34
C ILE A 7 17.95 -4.62 -8.73
N THR A 8 19.24 -4.64 -9.09
CA THR A 8 19.74 -4.21 -10.40
C THR A 8 19.91 -5.32 -11.44
N GLU A 9 20.06 -6.60 -11.05
CA GLU A 9 20.33 -7.70 -12.00
C GLU A 9 19.09 -8.17 -12.79
N ASP A 10 17.87 -7.77 -12.40
CA ASP A 10 16.65 -7.94 -13.22
C ASP A 10 16.57 -6.98 -14.44
N GLN A 11 17.63 -6.19 -14.71
CA GLN A 11 17.62 -5.11 -15.71
C GLN A 11 17.73 -5.51 -17.19
N GLU A 12 17.69 -6.78 -17.53
CA GLU A 12 17.35 -7.21 -18.91
C GLU A 12 15.99 -7.91 -18.95
N SER A 13 15.01 -7.41 -18.20
CA SER A 13 13.62 -7.77 -18.47
C SER A 13 13.26 -7.31 -19.88
N GLU A 14 13.00 -8.28 -20.76
CA GLU A 14 12.55 -8.06 -22.14
C GLU A 14 11.46 -6.96 -22.13
N PRO A 15 11.54 -5.92 -22.99
CA PRO A 15 10.63 -4.77 -22.94
C PRO A 15 9.14 -5.15 -22.94
N ARG A 16 8.83 -6.31 -23.55
CA ARG A 16 7.50 -6.93 -23.56
C ARG A 16 7.01 -7.32 -22.16
N VAL A 17 7.89 -7.85 -21.31
CA VAL A 17 7.59 -8.24 -19.92
C VAL A 17 7.27 -6.99 -19.08
N VAL A 18 8.08 -5.93 -19.20
CA VAL A 18 7.83 -4.66 -18.50
C VAL A 18 6.50 -4.03 -18.95
N LYS A 19 6.22 -4.04 -20.26
CA LYS A 19 4.94 -3.55 -20.81
C LYS A 19 3.74 -4.36 -20.30
N ALA A 20 3.88 -5.69 -20.16
CA ALA A 20 2.85 -6.55 -19.58
C ALA A 20 2.62 -6.23 -18.09
N GLN A 21 3.69 -6.04 -17.31
CA GLN A 21 3.61 -5.64 -15.90
C GLN A 21 2.94 -4.27 -15.73
N LEU A 22 3.28 -3.29 -16.56
CA LEU A 22 2.64 -1.95 -16.55
C LEU A 22 1.16 -2.02 -16.92
N SER A 23 0.80 -2.86 -17.89
CA SER A 23 -0.60 -3.06 -18.27
C SER A 23 -1.41 -3.72 -17.16
N LEU A 24 -0.83 -4.69 -16.45
CA LEU A 24 -1.42 -5.26 -15.25
C LEU A 24 -1.53 -4.21 -14.14
N ALA A 25 -0.51 -3.37 -13.96
CA ALA A 25 -0.51 -2.27 -13.01
C ALA A 25 -1.68 -1.30 -13.23
N ALA A 26 -1.83 -0.85 -14.47
CA ALA A 26 -2.89 0.04 -14.91
C ALA A 26 -4.29 -0.57 -14.72
N ASN A 27 -4.48 -1.83 -15.10
CA ASN A 27 -5.77 -2.53 -14.95
C ASN A 27 -6.16 -2.69 -13.48
N THR A 28 -5.24 -3.12 -12.61
CA THR A 28 -5.54 -3.23 -11.18
C THR A 28 -5.84 -1.87 -10.55
N ALA A 29 -5.10 -0.80 -10.92
CA ALA A 29 -5.38 0.54 -10.41
C ALA A 29 -6.79 1.00 -10.76
N ARG A 30 -7.23 0.74 -12.00
CA ARG A 30 -8.62 0.99 -12.43
C ARG A 30 -9.66 0.17 -11.66
N ASN A 31 -9.39 -1.10 -11.39
CA ASN A 31 -10.34 -1.98 -10.70
C ASN A 31 -10.45 -1.64 -9.21
N THR A 32 -9.37 -1.18 -8.59
CA THR A 32 -9.31 -0.87 -7.15
C THR A 32 -9.70 0.58 -6.82
N ARG A 33 -9.81 1.46 -7.82
CA ARG A 33 -10.07 2.90 -7.62
C ARG A 33 -11.33 3.22 -6.83
N VAL A 34 -12.36 2.37 -6.91
CA VAL A 34 -13.62 2.54 -6.19
C VAL A 34 -13.63 1.74 -4.89
N THR A 35 -13.16 0.50 -4.94
CA THR A 35 -13.22 -0.41 -3.78
C THR A 35 -12.31 0.03 -2.65
N SER A 36 -11.11 0.57 -2.95
CA SER A 36 -10.15 1.02 -1.94
C SER A 36 -10.69 2.19 -1.09
N PRO A 37 -11.20 3.29 -1.66
CA PRO A 37 -11.86 4.35 -0.89
C PRO A 37 -13.06 3.88 -0.06
N VAL A 38 -13.86 2.95 -0.59
CA VAL A 38 -15.02 2.39 0.13
C VAL A 38 -14.56 1.64 1.38
N TRP A 39 -13.54 0.79 1.26
CA TRP A 39 -12.98 0.09 2.42
C TRP A 39 -12.30 1.03 3.41
N ALA A 40 -11.61 2.06 2.94
CA ALA A 40 -11.02 3.09 3.79
C ALA A 40 -12.11 3.86 4.56
N ALA A 41 -13.23 4.18 3.91
CA ALA A 41 -14.36 4.85 4.53
C ALA A 41 -15.05 3.94 5.56
N ALA A 42 -15.22 2.66 5.26
CA ALA A 42 -15.75 1.68 6.19
C ALA A 42 -14.86 1.55 7.44
N ALA A 43 -13.53 1.45 7.27
CA ALA A 43 -12.59 1.41 8.38
C ALA A 43 -12.62 2.71 9.22
N ALA A 44 -12.64 3.87 8.56
CA ALA A 44 -12.74 5.17 9.22
C ALA A 44 -14.05 5.34 10.02
N PHE A 45 -15.16 4.87 9.45
CA PHE A 45 -16.46 4.86 10.12
C PHE A 45 -16.42 3.96 11.35
N LEU A 46 -15.97 2.70 11.21
CA LEU A 46 -15.88 1.75 12.32
C LEU A 46 -14.97 2.23 13.46
N CYS A 47 -13.85 2.90 13.14
CA CYS A 47 -12.96 3.47 14.16
C CYS A 47 -13.53 4.71 14.85
N SER A 48 -14.54 5.35 14.25
CA SER A 48 -15.20 6.54 14.81
C SER A 48 -16.49 6.22 15.58
N THR A 49 -17.05 5.03 15.37
CA THR A 49 -18.33 4.62 15.95
C THR A 49 -18.21 3.29 16.68
N GLY A 50 -18.43 3.30 17.99
CA GLY A 50 -18.75 2.09 18.76
C GLY A 50 -17.54 1.30 19.26
N ILE A 51 -17.53 -0.01 18.98
CA ILE A 51 -16.71 -1.02 19.69
C ILE A 51 -15.22 -0.91 19.34
N PHE A 52 -14.90 -0.49 18.10
CA PHE A 52 -13.52 -0.28 17.66
C PHE A 52 -12.99 1.12 17.98
N GLY A 53 -13.79 1.96 18.63
CA GLY A 53 -13.34 3.19 19.24
C GLY A 53 -14.20 4.41 18.96
N HIS A 54 -13.85 5.49 19.64
CA HIS A 54 -14.53 6.78 19.59
C HIS A 54 -13.62 7.88 19.04
N VAL A 55 -12.78 7.52 18.07
CA VAL A 55 -11.90 8.50 17.42
C VAL A 55 -12.75 9.51 16.67
N SER A 56 -12.41 10.80 16.77
CA SER A 56 -13.15 11.87 16.08
C SER A 56 -13.33 11.55 14.59
N PHE A 57 -14.59 11.54 14.13
CA PHE A 57 -14.94 11.27 12.73
C PHE A 57 -14.21 12.21 11.76
N ALA A 58 -14.03 13.48 12.14
CA ALA A 58 -13.27 14.44 11.33
C ALA A 58 -11.80 14.00 11.11
N LYS A 59 -11.19 13.37 12.12
CA LYS A 59 -9.83 12.84 12.05
C LYS A 59 -9.77 11.58 11.20
N THR A 60 -10.73 10.67 11.34
CA THR A 60 -10.75 9.41 10.60
C THR A 60 -11.05 9.62 9.11
N LEU A 61 -11.79 10.67 8.74
CA LEU A 61 -12.11 11.02 7.35
C LEU A 61 -10.88 11.35 6.48
N PHE A 62 -9.76 11.76 7.07
CA PHE A 62 -8.53 11.99 6.32
C PHE A 62 -7.99 10.71 5.66
N VAL A 63 -8.26 9.52 6.21
CA VAL A 63 -7.83 8.25 5.61
C VAL A 63 -8.52 7.99 4.26
N PRO A 64 -9.87 7.93 4.16
CA PRO A 64 -10.52 7.73 2.86
C PRO A 64 -10.23 8.85 1.88
N LEU A 65 -10.02 10.10 2.33
CA LEU A 65 -9.61 11.19 1.46
C LEU A 65 -8.20 10.95 0.87
N ALA A 66 -7.22 10.58 1.69
CA ALA A 66 -5.87 10.26 1.23
C ALA A 66 -5.86 9.06 0.26
N VAL A 67 -6.61 7.99 0.59
CA VAL A 67 -6.74 6.81 -0.28
C VAL A 67 -7.43 7.18 -1.59
N THR A 68 -8.49 7.99 -1.56
CA THR A 68 -9.17 8.46 -2.78
C THR A 68 -8.23 9.27 -3.66
N ALA A 69 -7.45 10.19 -3.08
CA ALA A 69 -6.48 10.99 -3.83
C ALA A 69 -5.40 10.10 -4.48
N ALA A 70 -4.84 9.16 -3.72
CA ALA A 70 -3.83 8.22 -4.23
C ALA A 70 -4.39 7.33 -5.35
N MET A 71 -5.58 6.76 -5.17
CA MET A 71 -6.23 5.91 -6.17
C MET A 71 -6.69 6.70 -7.39
N GLY A 72 -7.13 7.94 -7.21
CA GLY A 72 -7.47 8.86 -8.30
C GLY A 72 -6.25 9.17 -9.15
N ALA A 73 -5.12 9.52 -8.52
CA ALA A 73 -3.86 9.73 -9.22
C ALA A 73 -3.36 8.47 -9.93
N ALA A 74 -3.49 7.28 -9.32
CA ALA A 74 -3.19 6.00 -9.96
C ALA A 74 -4.08 5.71 -11.17
N ALA A 75 -5.37 6.02 -11.08
CA ALA A 75 -6.31 5.85 -12.19
C ALA A 75 -6.01 6.82 -13.34
N LEU A 76 -5.70 8.09 -13.04
CA LEU A 76 -5.31 9.09 -14.04
C LEU A 76 -4.01 8.68 -14.75
N MET A 77 -3.03 8.22 -13.99
CA MET A 77 -1.77 7.71 -14.53
C MET A 77 -2.01 6.49 -15.43
N ALA A 78 -2.85 5.55 -14.98
CA ALA A 78 -3.24 4.38 -15.77
C ALA A 78 -3.92 4.76 -17.09
N THR A 79 -4.81 5.76 -17.08
CA THR A 79 -5.45 6.25 -18.30
C THR A 79 -4.47 6.96 -19.23
N ALA A 80 -3.52 7.74 -18.69
CA ALA A 80 -2.50 8.39 -19.48
C ALA A 80 -1.58 7.35 -20.15
N TYR A 81 -1.16 6.34 -19.40
CA TYR A 81 -0.37 5.22 -19.93
C TYR A 81 -1.09 4.51 -21.08
N GLN A 82 -2.39 4.24 -20.96
CA GLN A 82 -3.16 3.60 -22.03
C GLN A 82 -3.31 4.47 -23.28
N HIS A 83 -3.24 5.80 -23.15
CA HIS A 83 -3.43 6.73 -24.25
C HIS A 83 -2.13 7.09 -24.99
N TYR A 84 -0.99 7.12 -24.28
CA TYR A 84 0.28 7.63 -24.82
C TYR A 84 1.36 6.56 -25.06
N ASN A 85 1.13 5.29 -24.70
CA ASN A 85 2.14 4.21 -24.79
C ASN A 85 2.28 3.57 -26.20
N ASP A 86 2.08 4.35 -27.25
CA ASP A 86 2.25 3.89 -28.64
C ASP A 86 3.73 3.81 -29.05
N ASP A 87 4.62 4.60 -28.43
CA ASP A 87 6.07 4.54 -28.67
C ASP A 87 6.78 3.60 -27.68
N GLU A 88 7.52 2.62 -28.20
CA GLU A 88 8.28 1.62 -27.42
C GLU A 88 9.45 2.21 -26.60
N GLY A 89 9.73 3.52 -26.73
CA GLY A 89 10.92 4.18 -26.21
C GLY A 89 10.87 4.69 -24.76
N ASP A 90 9.70 4.71 -24.08
CA ASP A 90 9.55 5.40 -22.79
C ASP A 90 9.08 4.51 -21.62
N THR A 91 9.22 3.20 -21.74
CA THR A 91 8.75 2.24 -20.71
C THR A 91 9.36 2.45 -19.33
N ASP A 92 10.60 2.95 -19.24
CA ASP A 92 11.29 3.18 -17.96
C ASP A 92 10.72 4.36 -17.18
N SER A 93 10.35 5.46 -17.86
CA SER A 93 9.72 6.62 -17.22
C SER A 93 8.34 6.25 -16.67
N TRP A 94 7.56 5.49 -17.45
CA TRP A 94 6.29 4.95 -16.98
C TRP A 94 6.47 4.02 -15.79
N LEU A 95 7.46 3.11 -15.83
CA LEU A 95 7.79 2.24 -14.72
C LEU A 95 8.10 3.04 -13.45
N GLN A 96 8.97 4.05 -13.53
CA GLN A 96 9.29 4.90 -12.39
C GLN A 96 8.05 5.62 -11.86
N CYS A 97 7.18 6.10 -12.75
CA CYS A 97 5.96 6.77 -12.34
C CYS A 97 4.98 5.83 -11.63
N PHE A 98 4.83 4.59 -12.12
CA PHE A 98 4.03 3.56 -11.46
C PHE A 98 4.65 3.12 -10.12
N VAL A 99 5.98 3.06 -10.01
CA VAL A 99 6.66 2.80 -8.74
C VAL A 99 6.33 3.90 -7.71
N MET A 100 6.40 5.17 -8.12
CA MET A 100 6.05 6.29 -7.25
C MET A 100 4.59 6.26 -6.81
N ILE A 101 3.66 5.94 -7.72
CA ILE A 101 2.24 5.92 -7.36
C ILE A 101 1.89 4.78 -6.40
N GLN A 102 2.58 3.63 -6.47
CA GLN A 102 2.42 2.59 -5.45
C GLN A 102 2.87 3.11 -4.08
N ALA A 103 4.04 3.76 -4.01
CA ALA A 103 4.54 4.30 -2.75
C ALA A 103 3.55 5.29 -2.12
N VAL A 104 2.96 6.18 -2.93
CA VAL A 104 1.91 7.11 -2.48
C VAL A 104 0.67 6.37 -1.96
N GLY A 105 0.22 5.32 -2.65
CA GLY A 105 -0.87 4.45 -2.18
C GLY A 105 -0.56 3.81 -0.83
N SER A 106 0.67 3.36 -0.63
CA SER A 106 1.16 2.77 0.61
C SER A 106 1.21 3.74 1.76
N PHE A 107 1.66 4.97 1.51
CA PHE A 107 1.59 6.04 2.51
C PHE A 107 0.14 6.33 2.89
N ALA A 108 -0.78 6.40 1.92
CA ALA A 108 -2.19 6.67 2.18
C ALA A 108 -2.83 5.60 3.09
N TRP A 109 -2.57 4.31 2.84
CA TRP A 109 -3.01 3.23 3.72
C TRP A 109 -2.24 3.18 5.04
N GLY A 110 -0.97 3.54 5.02
CA GLY A 110 -0.12 3.63 6.21
C GLY A 110 -0.58 4.69 7.21
N LEU A 111 -1.37 5.69 6.79
CA LEU A 111 -1.99 6.66 7.69
C LEU A 111 -3.09 6.06 8.58
N LEU A 112 -3.65 4.90 8.22
CA LEU A 112 -4.75 4.27 8.95
C LEU A 112 -4.44 4.11 10.45
N PRO A 113 -3.36 3.44 10.88
CA PRO A 113 -3.02 3.32 12.30
C PRO A 113 -2.53 4.63 12.95
N TRP A 114 -2.23 5.69 12.18
CA TRP A 114 -1.86 6.99 12.77
C TRP A 114 -3.09 7.83 13.10
N LEU A 115 -4.09 7.79 12.21
CA LEU A 115 -5.29 8.61 12.33
C LEU A 115 -6.36 7.93 13.19
N CYS A 116 -6.52 6.61 13.04
CA CYS A 116 -7.60 5.84 13.67
C CYS A 116 -7.21 5.14 14.97
N TRP A 117 -6.02 5.40 15.51
CA TRP A 117 -5.59 4.83 16.79
C TRP A 117 -6.33 5.43 17.98
N GLU A 118 -6.83 4.56 18.84
CA GLU A 118 -7.40 4.92 20.14
C GLU A 118 -6.52 4.36 21.28
N PRO A 119 -5.94 5.22 22.14
CA PRO A 119 -5.11 4.78 23.25
C PRO A 119 -5.85 3.84 24.20
N GLY A 120 -5.19 2.78 24.64
CA GLY A 120 -5.76 1.81 25.60
C GLY A 120 -6.87 0.89 25.07
N ASN A 121 -7.24 0.95 23.79
CA ASN A 121 -8.22 0.06 23.18
C ASN A 121 -7.53 -1.04 22.35
N ALA A 122 -7.25 -2.19 22.97
CA ALA A 122 -6.60 -3.31 22.28
C ALA A 122 -7.43 -3.86 21.10
N LEU A 123 -8.76 -3.75 21.14
CA LEU A 123 -9.61 -4.20 20.03
C LEU A 123 -9.48 -3.28 18.82
N ASN A 124 -9.36 -1.96 19.03
CA ASN A 124 -9.00 -1.00 17.99
C ASN A 124 -7.66 -1.37 17.36
N HIS A 125 -6.63 -1.66 18.18
CA HIS A 125 -5.29 -1.98 17.68
C HIS A 125 -5.27 -3.26 16.84
N MET A 126 -5.96 -4.31 17.30
CA MET A 126 -6.11 -5.56 16.54
C MET A 126 -6.87 -5.35 15.22
N PHE A 127 -7.93 -4.53 15.24
CA PHE A 127 -8.69 -4.20 14.04
C PHE A 127 -7.82 -3.46 13.02
N LEU A 128 -7.06 -2.45 13.46
CA LEU A 128 -6.13 -1.71 12.60
C LEU A 128 -5.04 -2.61 12.01
N ALA A 129 -4.48 -3.51 12.83
CA ALA A 129 -3.52 -4.50 12.35
C ALA A 129 -4.13 -5.41 11.28
N ALA A 130 -5.35 -5.91 11.50
CA ALA A 130 -6.06 -6.75 10.52
C ALA A 130 -6.32 -5.99 9.20
N CYS A 131 -6.76 -4.73 9.27
CA CYS A 131 -6.94 -3.90 8.08
C CYS A 131 -5.63 -3.72 7.30
N VAL A 132 -4.53 -3.41 7.99
CA VAL A 132 -3.21 -3.27 7.36
C VAL A 132 -2.77 -4.58 6.72
N MET A 133 -2.96 -5.71 7.40
CA MET A 133 -2.61 -7.03 6.85
C MET A 133 -3.44 -7.37 5.61
N ALA A 134 -4.73 -7.04 5.59
CA ALA A 134 -5.57 -7.20 4.42
C ALA A 134 -5.09 -6.34 3.24
N VAL A 135 -4.65 -5.11 3.50
CA VAL A 135 -4.04 -4.23 2.48
C VAL A 135 -2.75 -4.83 1.97
N ILE A 136 -1.82 -5.23 2.84
CA ILE A 136 -0.55 -5.88 2.46
C ILE A 136 -0.81 -7.11 1.57
N ALA A 137 -1.72 -7.99 1.98
CA ALA A 137 -2.08 -9.17 1.19
C ALA A 137 -2.61 -8.79 -0.21
N GLY A 138 -3.50 -7.80 -0.30
CA GLY A 138 -4.00 -7.29 -1.57
C GLY A 138 -2.90 -6.68 -2.46
N LEU A 139 -1.94 -5.98 -1.85
CA LEU A 139 -0.81 -5.36 -2.54
C LEU A 139 0.17 -6.39 -3.09
N VAL A 140 0.45 -7.46 -2.34
CA VAL A 140 1.31 -8.57 -2.76
C VAL A 140 0.72 -9.26 -3.99
N VAL A 141 -0.57 -9.61 -3.95
CA VAL A 141 -1.28 -10.25 -5.09
C VAL A 141 -1.28 -9.36 -6.32
N ALA A 142 -1.44 -8.05 -6.14
CA ALA A 142 -1.54 -7.11 -7.24
C ALA A 142 -0.20 -6.81 -7.93
N ARG A 143 0.93 -6.95 -7.23
CA ARG A 143 2.23 -6.33 -7.61
C ARG A 143 3.45 -7.23 -7.49
N GLY A 144 3.29 -8.50 -7.15
CA GLY A 144 4.41 -9.47 -7.09
C GLY A 144 5.13 -9.71 -8.42
N SER A 145 4.57 -9.24 -9.55
CA SER A 145 5.17 -9.44 -10.87
C SER A 145 6.36 -8.53 -11.18
N ASN A 146 6.57 -7.43 -10.44
CA ASN A 146 7.72 -6.53 -10.62
C ASN A 146 8.34 -6.16 -9.26
N MET A 147 9.61 -6.52 -9.05
CA MET A 147 10.30 -6.33 -7.77
C MET A 147 10.36 -4.87 -7.32
N ARG A 148 10.59 -3.94 -8.26
CA ARG A 148 10.69 -2.51 -7.94
C ARG A 148 9.34 -1.95 -7.48
N MET A 149 8.26 -2.30 -8.18
CA MET A 149 6.91 -1.91 -7.77
C MET A 149 6.52 -2.56 -6.45
N TYR A 150 6.89 -3.82 -6.24
CA TYR A 150 6.62 -4.55 -5.01
C TYR A 150 7.28 -3.90 -3.79
N VAL A 151 8.59 -3.63 -3.85
CA VAL A 151 9.34 -3.01 -2.75
C VAL A 151 8.84 -1.59 -2.48
N ALA A 152 8.62 -0.78 -3.52
CA ALA A 152 8.09 0.57 -3.36
C ALA A 152 6.69 0.61 -2.75
N ASN A 153 5.92 -0.47 -2.92
CA ASN A 153 4.61 -0.62 -2.34
C ASN A 153 4.67 -1.09 -0.87
N LEU A 154 5.47 -2.13 -0.55
CA LEU A 154 5.47 -2.67 0.81
C LEU A 154 6.28 -1.84 1.78
N LEU A 155 7.45 -1.34 1.37
CA LEU A 155 8.39 -0.70 2.29
C LEU A 155 7.79 0.50 3.04
N PRO A 156 7.11 1.47 2.38
CA PRO A 156 6.54 2.61 3.10
C PRO A 156 5.44 2.21 4.08
N LEU A 157 4.55 1.30 3.66
CA LEU A 157 3.44 0.83 4.49
C LEU A 157 3.96 0.07 5.72
N SER A 158 4.84 -0.90 5.51
CA SER A 158 5.43 -1.69 6.59
C SER A 158 6.19 -0.81 7.58
N LEU A 159 6.99 0.15 7.12
CA LEU A 159 7.70 1.06 8.01
C LEU A 159 6.75 1.92 8.84
N MET A 160 5.75 2.55 8.22
CA MET A 160 4.79 3.40 8.96
C MET A 160 4.02 2.62 10.01
N VAL A 161 3.62 1.39 9.68
CA VAL A 161 2.88 0.50 10.58
C VAL A 161 3.79 0.05 11.71
N SER A 162 4.98 -0.47 11.40
CA SER A 162 5.94 -0.91 12.41
C SER A 162 6.27 0.20 13.39
N VAL A 163 6.59 1.40 12.89
CA VAL A 163 6.88 2.55 13.74
C VAL A 163 5.69 2.85 14.65
N ARG A 164 4.47 2.89 14.10
CA ARG A 164 3.28 3.21 14.91
C ARG A 164 3.01 2.17 15.99
N PHE A 165 3.10 0.88 15.65
CA PHE A 165 2.82 -0.22 16.57
C PHE A 165 3.93 -0.43 17.61
N ILE A 166 5.19 -0.12 17.30
CA ILE A 166 6.29 -0.11 18.27
C ILE A 166 6.07 0.99 19.33
N PHE A 167 5.50 2.14 18.93
CA PHE A 167 5.02 3.17 19.86
C PHE A 167 3.62 2.89 20.42
N GLY A 168 3.17 1.63 20.38
CA GLY A 168 1.90 1.20 20.96
C GLY A 168 1.95 1.12 22.47
N ASP A 169 0.77 1.01 23.09
CA ASP A 169 0.62 1.01 24.54
C ASP A 169 0.79 -0.40 25.14
N SER A 170 0.70 -1.46 24.31
CA SER A 170 0.73 -2.85 24.75
C SER A 170 1.89 -3.66 24.17
N ILE A 171 2.28 -4.74 24.88
CA ILE A 171 3.27 -5.70 24.40
C ILE A 171 2.81 -6.35 23.08
N THR A 172 1.51 -6.58 22.94
CA THR A 172 0.91 -7.10 21.71
C THR A 172 1.15 -6.16 20.54
N ASP A 173 1.05 -4.84 20.75
CA ASP A 173 1.33 -3.85 19.70
C ASP A 173 2.80 -3.87 19.30
N MET A 174 3.70 -3.92 20.28
CA MET A 174 5.14 -4.02 20.01
C MET A 174 5.47 -5.30 19.22
N ALA A 175 4.87 -6.43 19.58
CA ALA A 175 5.05 -7.69 18.86
C ALA A 175 4.52 -7.59 17.41
N MET A 176 3.32 -7.01 17.22
CA MET A 176 2.76 -6.79 15.87
C MET A 176 3.65 -5.87 15.04
N GLY A 177 4.15 -4.77 15.61
CA GLY A 177 5.05 -3.83 14.94
C GLY A 177 6.40 -4.44 14.56
N ALA A 178 6.95 -5.29 15.43
CA ALA A 178 8.18 -6.02 15.19
C ALA A 178 8.01 -7.13 14.14
N LEU A 179 6.85 -7.80 14.07
CA LEU A 179 6.56 -8.88 13.13
C LEU A 179 6.13 -8.41 11.74
N ALA A 180 5.49 -7.23 11.63
CA ALA A 180 5.04 -6.66 10.36
C ALA A 180 6.08 -6.65 9.21
N PRO A 181 7.37 -6.28 9.42
CA PRO A 181 8.36 -6.30 8.35
C PRO A 181 8.77 -7.74 7.98
N PHE A 182 8.70 -8.69 8.92
CA PHE A 182 8.97 -10.10 8.63
C PHE A 182 7.85 -10.73 7.81
N VAL A 183 6.59 -10.37 8.05
CA VAL A 183 5.48 -10.86 7.22
C VAL A 183 5.56 -10.29 5.81
N ALA A 184 5.89 -8.99 5.68
CA ALA A 184 6.15 -8.38 4.38
C ALA A 184 7.32 -9.07 3.66
N PHE A 185 8.37 -9.46 4.39
CA PHE A 185 9.49 -10.22 3.84
C PHE A 185 9.13 -11.68 3.52
N GLN A 186 8.30 -12.34 4.31
CA GLN A 186 7.87 -13.71 4.03
C GLN A 186 7.02 -13.77 2.76
N MET A 187 6.09 -12.81 2.60
CA MET A 187 5.27 -12.68 1.39
C MET A 187 6.08 -12.35 0.13
N TRP A 188 7.37 -12.01 0.27
CA TRP A 188 8.28 -11.88 -0.86
C TRP A 188 8.81 -13.25 -1.32
N HIS A 189 9.04 -14.18 -0.39
CA HIS A 189 9.65 -15.48 -0.69
C HIS A 189 8.64 -16.57 -1.11
N THR A 190 7.34 -16.35 -0.91
CA THR A 190 6.26 -17.27 -1.30
C THR A 190 5.65 -16.91 -2.63
#